data_AF-A0A1I7XY57-F1
#
_entry.id   AF-A0A1I7XY57-F1
#
_cell.length_a   1.000
_cell.length_b   1.000
_cell.length_c   1.000
_cell.angle_alpha   90.00
_cell.angle_beta   90.00
_cell.angle_gamma   90.00
#
_symmetry.space_group_name_H-M   'P 1'
#
loop_
_entity.id
_entity.type
_entity.pdbx_description
1 polymer ?
#
loop_
_entity_poly.entity_id
_entity_poly.type
_entity_poly.pdbx_seq_one_letter_code
_entity_poly.pdbx_strand_id
1 'polypeptide(L)'
;MAMGVNGQARRTHEDEILQCYYDTLCKLLEKRGQRADFTLDQVKRAYRGGFVGQTVFTLVSGSFLLKLQEWEDKVIQTYLVRAQLALEDALERLKELPEEKLID
;
A
#
# COMPACT_ATOMS: atom_id res chain seq x y z
N MET A 1 1.09 -1.45 4.81
CA MET A 1 0.21 -0.40 5.36
C MET A 1 0.76 0.94 4.88
N ALA A 2 -0.04 1.79 4.22
CA ALA A 2 0.41 3.10 3.74
C ALA A 2 0.96 4.00 4.87
N MET A 3 0.45 3.81 6.09
CA MET A 3 0.86 4.50 7.32
C MET A 3 2.02 3.82 8.08
N GLY A 4 2.80 2.94 7.44
CA GLY A 4 3.93 2.26 8.07
C GLY A 4 4.96 3.23 8.69
N VAL A 5 5.68 2.76 9.70
CA VAL A 5 6.59 3.59 10.53
C VAL A 5 7.68 4.29 9.70
N ASN A 6 8.07 3.73 8.54
CA ASN A 6 9.03 4.32 7.61
C ASN A 6 8.62 4.07 6.14
N GLY A 7 8.02 5.09 5.50
CA GLY A 7 7.61 5.04 4.10
C GLY A 7 8.78 4.87 3.12
N GLN A 8 9.96 5.42 3.46
CA GLN A 8 11.17 5.26 2.65
C GLN A 8 11.65 3.81 2.66
N ALA A 9 11.72 3.19 3.85
CA ALA A 9 12.10 1.78 3.96
C ALA A 9 11.13 0.87 3.20
N ARG A 10 9.83 1.17 3.25
CA ARG A 10 8.82 0.46 2.44
C ARG A 10 9.12 0.58 0.95
N ARG A 11 9.47 1.77 0.47
CA ARG A 11 9.79 2.02 -0.95
C ARG A 11 11.05 1.27 -1.38
N THR A 12 12.10 1.32 -0.57
CA THR A 12 13.39 0.67 -0.85
C THR A 12 13.26 -0.85 -0.91
N HIS A 13 12.48 -1.46 -0.02
CA HIS A 13 12.40 -2.92 0.12
C HIS A 13 11.10 -3.52 -0.45
N GLU A 14 10.30 -2.77 -1.19
CA GLU A 14 8.98 -3.23 -1.69
C GLU A 14 9.12 -4.53 -2.49
N ASP A 15 10.01 -4.56 -3.48
CA ASP A 15 10.17 -5.71 -4.37
C ASP A 15 10.69 -6.95 -3.63
N GLU A 16 11.64 -6.79 -2.69
CA GLU A 16 12.19 -7.87 -1.87
C GLU A 16 11.10 -8.49 -0.98
N ILE A 17 10.30 -7.64 -0.34
CA ILE A 17 9.18 -8.07 0.53
C ILE A 17 8.13 -8.80 -0.29
N LEU A 18 7.76 -8.27 -1.46
CA LEU A 18 6.75 -8.88 -2.33
C LEU A 18 7.23 -10.21 -2.93
N GLN A 19 8.52 -10.34 -3.25
CA GLN A 19 9.12 -11.61 -3.65
C GLN A 19 9.02 -12.64 -2.52
N CYS A 20 9.44 -12.28 -1.30
CA CYS A 20 9.38 -13.17 -0.14
C CYS A 20 7.93 -13.59 0.18
N TYR A 21 6.98 -12.66 0.03
CA TYR A 21 5.56 -12.95 0.20
C TYR A 21 5.03 -13.93 -0.84
N TYR A 22 5.34 -13.72 -2.13
CA TYR A 22 4.97 -14.63 -3.22
C TYR A 22 5.55 -16.04 -3.01
N ASP A 23 6.85 -16.15 -2.71
CA ASP A 23 7.51 -17.42 -2.47
C ASP A 23 6.88 -18.18 -1.29
N THR A 24 6.50 -17.44 -0.25
CA THR A 24 5.81 -18.00 0.91
C THR A 24 4.42 -18.52 0.55
N LEU A 25 3.65 -17.77 -0.24
CA LEU A 25 2.34 -18.21 -0.72
C LEU A 25 2.44 -19.48 -1.56
N CYS A 26 3.39 -19.53 -2.50
CA CYS A 26 3.64 -20.71 -3.32
C CYS A 26 3.95 -21.95 -2.46
N LYS A 27 4.88 -21.82 -1.50
CA LYS A 27 5.23 -22.90 -0.56
C LYS A 27 4.03 -23.38 0.27
N LEU A 28 3.15 -22.46 0.69
CA LEU A 28 1.96 -22.81 1.47
C LEU A 28 0.91 -23.53 0.62
N LEU A 29 0.74 -23.14 -0.64
CA LEU A 29 -0.16 -23.80 -1.59
C LEU A 29 0.35 -25.20 -1.94
N GLU A 30 1.64 -25.34 -2.22
CA GLU A 30 2.27 -26.64 -2.50
C GLU A 30 2.08 -27.63 -1.35
N LYS A 31 2.26 -27.18 -0.10
CA LYS A 31 1.99 -27.99 1.10
C LYS A 31 0.55 -28.47 1.21
N ARG A 32 -0.40 -27.80 0.55
CA ARG A 32 -1.82 -28.16 0.49
C ARG A 32 -2.18 -28.95 -0.76
N GLY A 33 -1.21 -29.33 -1.59
CA GLY A 33 -1.43 -29.98 -2.88
C GLY A 33 -2.08 -29.07 -3.93
N GLN A 34 -1.97 -27.75 -3.76
CA GLN A 34 -2.50 -26.75 -4.67
C GLN A 34 -1.35 -26.06 -5.43
N ARG A 35 -1.61 -25.64 -6.67
CA ARG A 35 -0.67 -24.84 -7.45
C ARG A 35 -1.04 -23.36 -7.33
N ALA A 36 -0.04 -22.49 -7.31
CA ALA A 36 -0.25 -21.06 -7.48
C ALA A 36 -0.60 -20.78 -8.95
N ASP A 37 -1.85 -20.43 -9.23
CA ASP A 37 -2.32 -20.02 -10.56
C ASP A 37 -2.17 -18.50 -10.80
N PHE A 38 -1.26 -17.87 -10.06
CA PHE A 38 -0.95 -16.46 -10.17
C PHE A 38 0.55 -16.21 -10.20
N THR A 39 0.96 -15.08 -10.74
CA THR A 39 2.36 -14.68 -10.88
C THR A 39 2.77 -13.65 -9.84
N LEU A 40 4.07 -13.50 -9.62
CA LEU A 40 4.62 -12.41 -8.81
C LEU A 40 4.15 -11.04 -9.32
N ASP A 41 4.08 -10.84 -10.64
CA ASP A 41 3.61 -9.58 -11.22
C ASP A 41 2.17 -9.27 -10.81
N GLN A 42 1.28 -10.28 -10.82
CA GLN A 42 -0.09 -10.12 -10.33
C GLN A 42 -0.13 -9.77 -8.84
N VAL A 43 0.76 -10.36 -8.01
CA VAL A 43 0.89 -9.99 -6.59
C VAL A 43 1.33 -8.55 -6.43
N LYS A 44 2.33 -8.09 -7.20
CA LYS A 44 2.80 -6.70 -7.18
C LYS A 44 1.70 -5.73 -7.57
N ARG A 45 0.98 -6.00 -8.67
CA ARG A 45 -0.15 -5.18 -9.12
C ARG A 45 -1.26 -5.12 -8.07
N ALA A 46 -1.63 -6.25 -7.48
CA ALA A 46 -2.66 -6.31 -6.44
C ALA A 46 -2.25 -5.50 -5.20
N TYR A 47 -0.99 -5.62 -4.76
CA TYR A 47 -0.45 -4.82 -3.66
C TYR A 47 -0.50 -3.32 -3.96
N ARG A 48 -0.02 -2.90 -5.14
CA ARG A 48 0.03 -1.49 -5.55
C ARG A 48 -1.38 -0.90 -5.71
N GLY A 49 -2.32 -1.65 -6.29
CA GLY A 49 -3.74 -1.26 -6.35
C GLY A 49 -4.35 -1.08 -4.96
N GLY A 50 -4.12 -2.05 -4.04
CA GLY A 50 -4.57 -1.93 -2.65
C GLY A 50 -3.92 -0.76 -1.91
N PHE A 51 -2.67 -0.44 -2.23
CA PHE A 51 -1.96 0.71 -1.67
C PHE A 51 -2.63 2.03 -2.02
N VAL A 52 -3.07 2.23 -3.28
CA VAL A 52 -3.81 3.42 -3.71
C VAL A 52 -5.08 3.60 -2.86
N GLY A 53 -5.86 2.54 -2.66
CA GLY A 53 -7.05 2.59 -1.81
C GLY A 53 -6.72 2.97 -0.36
N GLN A 54 -5.64 2.42 0.21
CA GLN A 54 -5.17 2.80 1.55
C GLN A 54 -4.70 4.26 1.62
N THR A 55 -4.11 4.79 0.55
CA THR A 55 -3.72 6.20 0.46
C THR A 55 -4.96 7.09 0.50
N VAL A 56 -6.00 6.79 -0.28
CA VAL A 56 -7.26 7.56 -0.24
C VAL A 56 -7.87 7.54 1.15
N PHE A 57 -7.95 6.36 1.77
CA PHE A 57 -8.42 6.24 3.15
C PHE A 57 -7.57 7.08 4.13
N THR A 58 -6.25 7.10 3.94
CA THR A 58 -5.34 7.94 4.73
C THR A 58 -5.63 9.42 4.53
N LEU A 59 -5.78 9.90 3.29
CA LEU A 59 -6.06 11.33 3.06
C LEU A 59 -7.37 11.80 3.70
N VAL A 60 -8.39 10.93 3.71
CA VAL A 60 -9.72 11.25 4.24
C VAL A 60 -9.81 11.10 5.75
N SER A 61 -9.24 10.01 6.31
CA SER A 61 -9.39 9.67 7.74
C SER A 61 -8.82 10.72 8.68
N GLY A 62 -7.79 11.46 8.29
CA GLY A 62 -7.15 12.48 9.12
C GLY A 62 -8.11 13.57 9.55
N SER A 63 -8.92 14.09 8.62
CA SER A 63 -9.91 15.13 8.90
C SER A 63 -11.02 14.66 9.84
N PHE A 64 -11.37 13.37 9.81
CA PHE A 64 -12.34 12.79 10.74
C PHE A 64 -11.72 12.53 12.11
N LEU A 65 -10.51 12.01 12.16
CA LEU A 65 -9.81 11.70 13.42
C LEU A 65 -9.47 12.97 14.21
N LEU A 66 -9.10 14.06 13.55
CA LEU A 66 -8.86 15.37 14.18
C LEU A 66 -10.12 15.98 14.81
N LYS A 67 -11.33 15.57 14.36
CA LYS A 67 -12.59 15.98 14.99
C LYS A 67 -12.96 15.13 16.21
N LEU A 68 -12.42 13.91 16.31
CA LEU A 68 -12.75 12.95 17.36
C LEU A 68 -11.83 13.06 18.59
N GLN A 69 -10.64 13.65 18.42
CA GLN A 69 -9.67 13.80 19.49
C GLN A 69 -8.74 14.98 19.20
N GLU A 70 -8.31 15.70 20.24
CA GLU A 70 -7.23 16.68 20.13
C GLU A 70 -5.89 15.98 19.94
N TRP A 71 -5.16 16.38 18.89
CA TRP A 71 -3.85 15.83 18.56
C TRP A 71 -2.79 16.89 18.83
N GLU A 72 -1.64 16.48 19.35
CA GLU A 72 -0.49 17.37 19.42
C GLU A 72 -0.05 17.79 18.01
N ASP A 73 0.36 19.05 17.82
CA ASP A 73 0.80 19.59 16.53
C ASP A 73 1.84 18.71 15.82
N LYS A 74 2.77 18.12 16.60
CA LYS A 74 3.80 17.23 16.09
C LYS A 74 3.20 15.95 15.46
N VAL A 75 2.12 15.42 16.02
CA VAL A 75 1.42 14.24 15.50
C VAL A 75 0.68 14.61 14.21
N ILE A 76 0.04 15.78 14.17
CA ILE A 76 -0.63 16.30 12.97
C ILE A 76 0.38 16.47 11.83
N GLN A 77 1.52 17.13 12.09
CA GLN A 77 2.57 17.33 11.09
C GLN A 77 3.12 16.00 10.58
N THR A 78 3.40 15.06 11.48
CA THR A 78 3.85 13.71 11.10
C THR A 78 2.82 13.00 10.21
N TYR A 79 1.54 13.15 10.53
CA TYR A 79 0.45 12.58 9.75
C TYR A 79 0.37 13.19 8.35
N LEU A 80 0.41 14.52 8.24
CA LEU A 80 0.33 15.24 6.96
C LEU A 80 1.50 14.86 6.04
N VAL A 81 2.72 14.81 6.56
CA VAL A 81 3.90 14.37 5.80
C VAL A 81 3.72 12.94 5.28
N ARG A 82 3.18 12.03 6.11
CA ARG A 82 2.91 10.65 5.67
C ARG A 82 1.82 10.58 4.61
N ALA A 83 0.76 11.35 4.77
CA ALA A 83 -0.32 11.41 3.80
C ALA A 83 0.17 11.95 2.45
N GLN A 84 1.04 12.98 2.46
CA GLN A 84 1.68 13.51 1.26
C GLN A 84 2.56 12.45 0.57
N LEU A 85 3.47 11.79 1.30
CA LEU A 85 4.32 10.75 0.72
C LEU A 85 3.50 9.59 0.16
N ALA A 86 2.44 9.18 0.86
CA ALA A 86 1.54 8.14 0.39
C ALA A 86 0.78 8.55 -0.88
N LEU A 87 0.43 9.83 -1.03
CA LEU A 87 -0.18 10.40 -2.23
C LEU A 87 0.78 10.39 -3.42
N GLU A 88 2.01 10.89 -3.24
CA GLU A 88 3.05 10.85 -4.27
C GLU A 88 3.30 9.42 -4.75
N ASP A 89 3.39 8.49 -3.80
CA ASP A 89 3.56 7.06 -4.08
C ASP A 89 2.36 6.43 -4.79
N ALA A 90 1.14 6.85 -4.46
CA ALA A 90 -0.08 6.37 -5.11
C ALA A 90 -0.19 6.92 -6.54
N LEU A 91 0.19 8.17 -6.77
CA LEU A 91 0.20 8.78 -8.11
C LEU A 91 1.16 8.07 -9.05
N GLU A 92 2.36 7.71 -8.58
CA GLU A 92 3.28 6.90 -9.39
C GLU A 92 2.70 5.52 -9.70
N ARG A 93 2.07 4.87 -8.72
CA ARG A 93 1.44 3.54 -8.89
C ARG A 93 0.21 3.58 -9.78
N LEU A 94 -0.55 4.68 -9.79
CA LEU A 94 -1.69 4.88 -10.68
C LEU A 94 -1.27 4.85 -12.16
N LYS A 95 -0.06 5.33 -12.50
CA LYS A 95 0.48 5.26 -13.87
C LYS A 95 0.73 3.83 -14.34
N GLU A 96 0.88 2.88 -13.42
CA GLU A 96 1.11 1.46 -13.73
C GLU A 96 -0.19 0.66 -13.84
N LEU A 97 -1.32 1.24 -13.41
CA LEU A 97 -2.61 0.56 -13.47
C LEU A 97 -3.23 0.72 -14.87
N PRO A 98 -3.85 -0.33 -15.43
CA PRO A 98 -4.54 -0.24 -16.70
C PRO A 98 -5.67 0.79 -16.62
N GLU A 99 -5.75 1.69 -17.61
CA GLU A 99 -6.71 2.81 -17.65
C GLU A 99 -8.17 2.37 -17.47
N GLU A 100 -8.49 1.16 -17.94
CA GLU A 100 -9.79 0.49 -17.80
C GLU A 100 -10.26 0.34 -16.35
N LYS A 101 -9.36 0.46 -15.37
CA LYS A 101 -9.67 0.37 -13.93
C LYS A 101 -9.63 1.71 -13.19
N LEU A 102 -9.35 2.81 -13.89
CA LEU A 102 -9.23 4.15 -13.30
C LEU A 102 -10.57 4.91 -13.29
N ILE A 103 -11.57 4.44 -14.04
CA ILE A 103 -12.90 5.03 -14.15
C ILE A 103 -13.92 3.90 -14.03
N ASP A 104 -14.40 3.68 -12.80
CA ASP A 104 -15.71 3.11 -12.47
C ASP A 104 -16.20 3.77 -11.16
#